data_AF-A0A7L4R6W1-F1
#
_entry.id   AF-A0A7L4R6W1-F1
#
_cell.length_a   1.000
_cell.length_b   1.000
_cell.length_c   1.000
_cell.angle_alpha   90.00
_cell.angle_beta   90.00
_cell.angle_gamma   90.00
#
_symmetry.space_group_name_H-M   'P 1'
#
loop_
_entity.id
_entity.type
_entity.pdbx_description
1 polymer ?
#
loop_
_entity_poly.entity_id
_entity_poly.type
_entity_poly.pdbx_seq_one_letter_code
_entity_poly.pdbx_strand_id
1 'polypeptide(L)'
;MEEKLEEFEEIEEHPKKKGKPASEEPESAPAESAGARPEFRIVQTEMDKEGKTLYKNVGGMWKRTSKNGNVYYSMSIGRLRLLVFPNDRDGGSYGREDNREEI
;
A
#
# COMPACT_ATOMS: atom_id res chain seq x y z
N MET A 1 58.24 12.94 10.13
CA MET A 1 58.18 12.78 8.68
C MET A 1 56.73 13.00 8.29
N GLU A 2 56.47 14.13 7.63
CA GLU A 2 55.30 14.31 6.78
C GLU A 2 55.33 13.27 5.65
N GLU A 3 54.16 12.79 5.25
CA GLU A 3 53.77 12.50 3.85
C GLU A 3 52.26 12.13 3.86
N LYS A 4 51.42 13.05 3.36
CA LYS A 4 50.67 13.00 2.07
C LYS A 4 49.54 11.96 2.07
N LEU A 5 48.26 12.35 2.17
CA LEU A 5 47.35 12.81 1.10
C LEU A 5 47.37 11.91 -0.14
N GLU A 6 46.34 11.08 -0.28
CA GLU A 6 45.80 10.42 -1.48
C GLU A 6 44.67 9.50 -0.97
N GLU A 7 43.45 9.41 -1.50
CA GLU A 7 42.77 10.02 -2.62
C GLU A 7 41.27 9.70 -2.41
N PHE A 8 40.38 10.66 -2.66
CA PHE A 8 38.93 10.45 -2.63
C PHE A 8 38.55 9.61 -3.86
N GLU A 9 37.98 8.41 -3.67
CA GLU A 9 37.39 7.66 -4.78
C GLU A 9 35.96 8.16 -5.03
N GLU A 10 35.86 9.00 -6.05
CA GLU A 10 34.65 9.52 -6.69
C GLU A 10 33.87 8.36 -7.32
N ILE A 11 32.72 7.98 -6.74
CA ILE A 11 31.85 6.98 -7.35
C ILE A 11 30.96 7.67 -8.39
N GLU A 12 31.30 7.42 -9.66
CA GLU A 12 30.56 7.86 -10.85
C GLU A 12 29.08 7.46 -10.82
N GLU A 13 28.25 8.47 -11.02
CA GLU A 13 26.82 8.38 -11.27
C GLU A 13 26.57 7.89 -12.72
N HIS A 14 26.05 6.67 -12.90
CA HIS A 14 25.64 6.17 -14.20
C HIS A 14 24.10 6.18 -14.39
N PRO A 15 23.55 7.10 -15.18
CA PRO A 15 22.17 7.01 -15.64
C PRO A 15 22.08 6.13 -16.90
N LYS A 16 21.42 4.95 -16.81
CA LYS A 16 21.09 4.13 -17.99
C LYS A 16 19.59 3.84 -18.14
N LYS A 17 19.01 4.66 -19.01
CA LYS A 17 18.08 4.37 -20.13
C LYS A 17 16.82 3.53 -19.94
N LYS A 18 15.72 4.17 -20.38
CA LYS A 18 14.42 3.65 -20.85
C LYS A 18 14.54 2.44 -21.79
N GLY A 19 13.60 1.49 -21.67
CA GLY A 19 13.24 0.54 -22.74
C GLY A 19 12.44 -0.66 -22.25
N LYS A 20 11.14 -0.71 -22.58
CA LYS A 20 10.22 -1.86 -22.48
C LYS A 20 10.37 -2.72 -23.76
N PRO A 21 10.25 -4.07 -23.75
CA PRO A 21 8.95 -4.76 -23.92
C PRO A 21 8.84 -6.04 -23.03
N ALA A 22 7.70 -6.30 -22.37
CA ALA A 22 6.57 -7.15 -22.78
C ALA A 22 6.87 -8.67 -22.92
N SER A 23 6.15 -9.45 -22.09
CA SER A 23 5.86 -10.90 -22.13
C SER A 23 6.73 -11.83 -21.28
N GLU A 24 6.21 -12.23 -20.12
CA GLU A 24 6.00 -13.64 -19.71
C GLU A 24 5.29 -13.64 -18.34
N GLU A 25 4.19 -14.39 -18.23
CA GLU A 25 3.40 -14.55 -17.00
C GLU A 25 4.20 -15.31 -15.93
N PRO A 26 4.16 -14.86 -14.66
CA PRO A 26 4.38 -15.75 -13.54
C PRO A 26 3.07 -15.94 -12.77
N GLU A 27 2.60 -17.19 -12.69
CA GLU A 27 1.68 -17.67 -11.65
C GLU A 27 2.22 -17.21 -10.29
N SER A 28 1.62 -16.16 -9.74
CA SER A 28 2.08 -15.54 -8.51
C SER A 28 0.92 -15.46 -7.55
N ALA A 29 0.93 -16.35 -6.55
CA ALA A 29 0.29 -16.06 -5.27
C ALA A 29 0.67 -14.64 -4.84
N PRO A 30 -0.25 -13.76 -4.37
CA PRO A 30 0.15 -12.44 -3.94
C PRO A 30 0.75 -12.54 -2.53
N ALA A 31 2.01 -12.98 -2.52
CA ALA A 31 3.03 -12.45 -1.64
C ALA A 31 2.94 -10.91 -1.66
N GLU A 32 3.15 -10.30 -0.50
CA GLU A 32 3.21 -8.86 -0.34
C GLU A 32 4.25 -8.29 -1.31
N SER A 33 3.81 -7.76 -2.45
CA SER A 33 4.69 -6.93 -3.27
C SER A 33 4.89 -5.64 -2.49
N ALA A 34 6.02 -5.58 -1.77
CA ALA A 34 6.54 -4.41 -1.07
C ALA A 34 6.89 -3.23 -2.03
N GLY A 35 6.14 -3.08 -3.12
CA GLY A 35 6.32 -2.08 -4.17
C GLY A 35 5.06 -1.77 -4.98
N ALA A 36 3.89 -2.40 -4.72
CA ALA A 36 2.65 -1.99 -5.36
C ALA A 36 2.19 -0.64 -4.82
N ARG A 37 2.01 0.35 -5.70
CA ARG A 37 1.43 1.64 -5.33
C ARG A 37 -0.04 1.44 -4.93
N PRO A 38 -0.54 2.12 -3.89
CA PRO A 38 -1.94 2.03 -3.52
C PRO A 38 -2.83 2.60 -4.62
N GLU A 39 -3.95 1.95 -4.88
CA GLU A 39 -4.99 2.42 -5.79
C GLU A 39 -5.70 3.65 -5.22
N PHE A 40 -5.81 3.74 -3.89
CA PHE A 40 -6.41 4.88 -3.21
C PHE A 40 -5.46 5.46 -2.17
N ARG A 41 -5.31 6.79 -2.18
CA ARG A 41 -4.67 7.54 -1.09
C ARG A 41 -5.71 7.88 -0.04
N ILE A 42 -5.32 7.76 1.22
CA ILE A 42 -6.15 8.16 2.35
C ILE A 42 -5.64 9.52 2.80
N VAL A 43 -6.54 10.49 2.83
CA VAL A 43 -6.21 11.86 3.23
C VAL A 43 -7.03 12.28 4.43
N GLN A 44 -6.41 13.04 5.31
CA GLN A 44 -7.07 13.75 6.40
C GLN A 44 -7.24 15.21 6.00
N THR A 45 -8.43 15.76 6.22
CA THR A 45 -8.71 17.18 6.00
C THR A 45 -8.28 18.00 7.21
N GLU A 46 -7.60 19.10 6.95
CA GLU A 46 -7.24 20.13 7.94
C GLU A 46 -7.68 21.49 7.40
N MET A 47 -7.93 22.45 8.28
CA MET A 47 -8.17 23.85 7.89
C MET A 47 -6.92 24.66 8.26
N ASP A 48 -6.43 25.48 7.33
CA ASP A 48 -5.38 26.43 7.64
C ASP A 48 -5.93 27.67 8.37
N LYS A 49 -5.02 28.56 8.76
CA LYS A 49 -5.38 29.80 9.49
C LYS A 49 -6.21 30.78 8.65
N GLU A 50 -6.24 30.60 7.33
CA GLU A 50 -6.96 31.42 6.37
C GLU A 50 -8.30 30.77 5.97
N GLY A 51 -8.65 29.62 6.56
CA GLY A 51 -9.89 28.89 6.33
C GLY A 51 -9.89 28.00 5.09
N LYS A 52 -8.73 27.75 4.47
CA LYS A 52 -8.61 26.86 3.31
C LYS A 52 -8.46 25.40 3.75
N THR A 53 -9.14 24.50 3.06
CA THR A 53 -9.01 23.06 3.27
C THR A 53 -7.69 22.52 2.70
N LEU A 54 -6.91 21.88 3.55
CA LEU A 54 -5.71 21.13 3.22
C LEU A 54 -5.98 19.63 3.31
N TYR A 55 -5.36 18.86 2.42
CA TYR A 55 -5.45 17.40 2.39
C TYR A 55 -4.10 16.80 2.70
N LYS A 56 -3.96 16.22 3.89
CA LYS A 56 -2.73 15.57 4.35
C LYS A 56 -2.79 14.08 4.05
N ASN A 57 -1.81 13.55 3.33
CA ASN A 57 -1.72 12.12 3.09
C ASN A 57 -1.38 11.39 4.40
N VAL A 58 -2.23 10.45 4.80
CA VAL A 58 -2.08 9.67 6.04
C VAL A 58 -1.95 8.17 5.78
N GLY A 59 -2.17 7.72 4.55
CA GLY A 59 -2.22 6.29 4.27
C GLY A 59 -2.56 5.91 2.85
N GLY A 60 -2.72 4.61 2.65
CA GLY A 60 -3.08 4.01 1.38
C GLY A 60 -4.04 2.85 1.57
N MET A 61 -4.77 2.54 0.51
CA MET A 61 -5.63 1.37 0.43
C MET A 61 -5.32 0.63 -0.86
N TRP A 62 -5.08 -0.68 -0.73
CA TRP A 62 -4.72 -1.58 -1.81
C TRP A 62 -5.86 -2.53 -2.11
N LYS A 63 -6.22 -2.68 -3.38
CA LYS A 63 -7.23 -3.67 -3.79
C LYS A 63 -6.61 -5.06 -3.75
N ARG A 64 -7.35 -6.03 -3.21
CA ARG A 64 -6.95 -7.43 -3.18
C ARG A 64 -8.13 -8.31 -3.60
N THR A 65 -7.79 -9.49 -4.09
CA THR A 65 -8.75 -10.53 -4.43
C THR A 65 -8.42 -11.74 -3.59
N SER A 66 -9.41 -12.27 -2.88
CA SER A 66 -9.26 -13.50 -2.10
C SER A 66 -9.13 -14.70 -3.04
N LYS A 67 -8.71 -15.86 -2.50
CA LYS A 67 -8.66 -17.11 -3.27
C LYS A 67 -10.01 -17.50 -3.89
N ASN A 68 -11.10 -17.09 -3.26
CA ASN A 68 -12.46 -17.38 -3.71
C ASN A 68 -12.99 -16.35 -4.72
N GLY A 69 -12.16 -15.41 -5.18
CA GLY A 69 -12.55 -14.36 -6.12
C GLY A 69 -13.19 -13.12 -5.49
N ASN A 70 -13.47 -13.14 -4.19
CA ASN A 70 -14.08 -11.99 -3.51
C ASN A 70 -13.08 -10.82 -3.39
N VAL A 71 -13.53 -9.62 -3.72
CA VAL A 71 -12.75 -8.38 -3.62
C VAL A 71 -12.75 -7.88 -2.17
N TYR A 72 -11.58 -7.53 -1.66
CA TYR A 72 -11.41 -6.82 -0.40
C TYR A 72 -10.28 -5.80 -0.54
N TYR A 73 -10.10 -4.94 0.46
CA TYR A 73 -9.03 -3.97 0.47
C TYR A 73 -8.21 -4.09 1.74
N SER A 74 -6.90 -3.92 1.62
CA SER A 74 -6.04 -3.70 2.78
C SER A 74 -5.80 -2.21 2.91
N MET A 75 -6.17 -1.63 4.05
CA MET A 75 -6.01 -0.22 4.38
C MET A 75 -4.90 -0.04 5.42
N SER A 76 -3.98 0.90 5.19
CA SER A 76 -2.92 1.24 6.15
C SER A 76 -2.93 2.74 6.44
N ILE A 77 -2.97 3.10 7.72
CA ILE A 77 -2.90 4.48 8.22
C ILE A 77 -1.84 4.50 9.34
N GLY A 78 -0.65 5.03 9.07
CA GLY A 78 0.49 4.91 9.99
C GLY A 78 0.77 3.46 10.38
N ARG A 79 0.61 3.12 11.67
CA ARG A 79 0.78 1.76 12.20
C ARG A 79 -0.51 0.92 12.20
N LEU A 80 -1.66 1.55 11.93
CA LEU A 80 -2.95 0.86 11.88
C LEU A 80 -3.10 0.17 10.53
N ARG A 81 -3.45 -1.11 10.56
CA ARG A 81 -3.74 -1.93 9.39
C ARG A 81 -5.13 -2.54 9.54
N LEU A 82 -5.97 -2.37 8.52
CA LEU A 82 -7.35 -2.82 8.50
C LEU A 82 -7.66 -3.58 7.22
N LEU A 83 -8.56 -4.54 7.31
CA LEU A 83 -9.21 -5.16 6.15
C LEU A 83 -10.56 -4.50 5.94
N VAL A 84 -10.84 -4.09 4.72
CA VAL A 84 -12.06 -3.41 4.32
C VAL A 84 -12.77 -4.27 3.30
N PHE A 85 -14.03 -4.59 3.58
CA PHE A 85 -14.88 -5.38 2.70
C PHE A 85 -15.96 -4.46 2.13
N PRO A 86 -16.33 -4.62 0.84
CA PRO A 86 -17.49 -3.91 0.31
C PRO A 86 -18.73 -4.31 1.10
N ASN A 87 -19.57 -3.33 1.44
CA ASN A 87 -20.86 -3.63 2.05
C ASN A 87 -21.76 -4.28 1.01
N ASP A 88 -22.20 -5.51 1.27
CA ASP A 88 -23.35 -6.06 0.57
C ASP A 88 -24.61 -5.35 1.06
N ARG A 89 -25.57 -5.11 0.17
CA ARG A 89 -26.80 -4.31 0.42
C ARG A 89 -27.62 -4.75 1.63
N ASP A 90 -27.36 -5.95 2.16
CA ASP A 90 -28.08 -6.56 3.27
C ASP A 90 -27.40 -6.35 4.64
N GLY A 91 -26.33 -5.55 4.73
CA GLY A 91 -25.65 -5.30 6.01
C GLY A 91 -25.08 -6.58 6.62
N GLY A 92 -24.69 -7.53 5.76
CA GLY A 92 -24.20 -8.85 6.12
C GLY A 92 -23.06 -8.72 7.13
N SER A 93 -23.31 -9.21 8.35
CA SER A 93 -22.33 -9.29 9.40
C SER A 93 -21.22 -10.25 8.99
N TYR A 94 -20.14 -9.72 8.44
CA TYR A 94 -18.86 -10.42 8.33
C TYR A 94 -18.35 -10.67 9.76
N GLY A 95 -18.85 -11.72 10.44
CA GLY A 95 -18.35 -12.16 11.75
C GLY A 95 -19.37 -12.51 12.84
N ARG A 96 -20.66 -12.75 12.54
CA ARG A 96 -21.52 -13.42 13.53
C ARG A 96 -21.49 -14.92 13.27
N GLU A 97 -20.50 -15.59 13.82
CA GLU A 97 -20.60 -17.03 14.07
C GLU A 97 -21.73 -17.20 15.10
N ASP A 98 -22.94 -17.50 14.64
CA ASP A 98 -24.07 -17.88 15.48
C ASP A 98 -23.75 -19.23 16.14
N ASN A 99 -22.91 -19.22 17.18
CA ASN A 99 -22.78 -20.30 18.16
C ASN A 99 -24.04 -20.30 19.05
N ARG A 100 -25.20 -20.62 18.46
CA ARG A 100 -26.34 -21.11 19.22
C ARG A 100 -26.24 -22.63 19.29
N GLU A 101 -25.46 -23.10 20.26
CA GLU A 101 -25.72 -24.43 20.81
C GLU A 101 -27.12 -24.37 21.46
N GLU A 102 -28.11 -24.98 20.81
CA GLU A 102 -29.40 -25.26 21.46
C GLU A 102 -29.17 -26.33 22.54
N ILE A 103 -29.52 -26.00 23.78
CA ILE A 103 -29.69 -26.94 24.91
C ILE A 103 -31.16 -27.34 24.95
#